data_AF-A0A7G8Q3L1-F1
#
_entry.id   AF-A0A7G8Q3L1-F1
#
_cell.length_a   1.000
_cell.length_b   1.000
_cell.length_c   1.000
_cell.angle_alpha   90.00
_cell.angle_beta   90.00
_cell.angle_gamma   90.00
#
_symmetry.space_group_name_H-M   'P 1'
#
loop_
_entity.id
_entity.type
_entity.pdbx_description
1 polymer ?
#
loop_
_entity_poly.entity_id
_entity_poly.type
_entity_poly.pdbx_seq_one_letter_code
_entity_poly.pdbx_strand_id
1 'polypeptide(L)'
;MQLFHVHTSAMHCRDRPLLSEGGIVIAGASFNPYYTAIRASATRPALGITPTVIARSYRVMLREVVFEQVRSVSFPKSPSRTTCLWVSRSIEDARYWLERIPHSGEKRIYELKLEDGVIHEAHEGHLSEESENIQELEGRAFQYWSGARAATGGRELLCGGKLTVLKRHV
;
A
#
# COMPACT_ATOMS: atom_id res chain seq x y z
N MET A 1 -15.17 1.91 -12.33
CA MET A 1 -13.90 1.58 -13.05
C MET A 1 -13.43 0.19 -12.66
N GLN A 2 -12.96 -0.63 -13.60
CA GLN A 2 -12.45 -1.98 -13.32
C GLN A 2 -10.97 -1.91 -12.86
N LEU A 3 -10.63 -2.71 -11.85
CA LEU A 3 -9.35 -2.72 -11.15
C LEU A 3 -8.99 -4.14 -10.71
N PHE A 4 -7.73 -4.35 -10.36
CA PHE A 4 -7.23 -5.61 -9.83
C PHE A 4 -6.49 -5.39 -8.51
N HIS A 5 -6.66 -6.26 -7.53
CA HIS A 5 -6.00 -6.19 -6.23
C HIS A 5 -5.34 -7.53 -5.91
N VAL A 6 -4.09 -7.47 -5.45
CA VAL A 6 -3.38 -8.63 -4.92
C VAL A 6 -3.66 -8.75 -3.43
N HIS A 7 -4.36 -9.81 -3.04
CA HIS A 7 -4.60 -10.17 -1.66
C HIS A 7 -3.63 -11.27 -1.22
N THR A 8 -3.22 -11.26 0.05
CA THR A 8 -2.33 -12.28 0.62
C THR A 8 -2.83 -12.76 1.98
N SER A 9 -2.79 -14.07 2.20
CA SER A 9 -3.10 -14.70 3.49
C SER A 9 -1.90 -14.79 4.44
N ALA A 10 -0.90 -13.94 4.24
CA ALA A 10 0.26 -13.84 5.12
C ALA A 10 -0.15 -13.69 6.58
N MET A 11 0.71 -14.16 7.50
CA MET A 11 0.38 -14.18 8.94
C MET A 11 0.03 -12.79 9.50
N HIS A 12 0.67 -11.72 9.01
CA HIS A 12 0.37 -10.33 9.40
C HIS A 12 -0.85 -9.73 8.67
N CYS A 13 -1.46 -10.48 7.77
CA CYS A 13 -2.68 -10.14 7.05
C CYS A 13 -3.87 -11.02 7.48
N ARG A 14 -3.68 -11.99 8.40
CA ARG A 14 -4.68 -13.04 8.72
C ARG A 14 -5.98 -12.50 9.29
N ASP A 15 -5.93 -11.34 9.96
CA ASP A 15 -7.09 -10.71 10.60
C ASP A 15 -7.82 -9.78 9.62
N ARG A 16 -7.39 -9.71 8.35
CA ARG A 16 -8.08 -8.92 7.33
C ARG A 16 -9.36 -9.63 6.88
N PRO A 17 -10.42 -8.87 6.55
CA PRO A 17 -11.62 -9.47 6.01
C PRO A 17 -11.31 -10.24 4.72
N LEU A 18 -11.93 -11.40 4.59
CA LEU A 18 -11.88 -12.18 3.35
C LEU A 18 -12.64 -11.46 2.25
N LEU A 19 -12.11 -11.54 1.04
CA LEU A 19 -12.77 -11.03 -0.16
C LEU A 19 -13.60 -12.15 -0.79
N SER A 20 -14.90 -11.94 -0.88
CA SER A 20 -15.87 -12.82 -1.54
C SER A 20 -16.49 -12.10 -2.73
N GLU A 21 -16.83 -12.84 -3.79
CA GLU A 21 -17.54 -12.28 -4.95
C GLU A 21 -18.85 -11.62 -4.54
N GLY A 22 -19.16 -10.46 -5.10
CA GLY A 22 -20.27 -9.59 -4.69
C GLY A 22 -20.04 -8.81 -3.38
N GLY A 23 -18.95 -9.08 -2.67
CA GLY A 23 -18.58 -8.39 -1.43
C GLY A 23 -18.20 -6.93 -1.66
N ILE A 24 -18.41 -6.10 -0.64
CA ILE A 24 -18.02 -4.69 -0.65
C ILE A 24 -16.73 -4.50 0.14
N VAL A 25 -15.78 -3.80 -0.47
CA VAL A 25 -14.54 -3.34 0.15
C VAL A 25 -14.62 -1.82 0.29
N ILE A 26 -14.56 -1.34 1.52
CA ILE A 26 -14.31 0.08 1.79
C ILE A 26 -12.81 0.21 2.05
N ALA A 27 -12.09 0.91 1.15
CA ALA A 27 -10.69 1.21 1.36
C ALA A 27 -10.53 1.93 2.69
N GLY A 28 -9.71 1.35 3.57
CA GLY A 28 -9.51 1.82 4.92
C GLY A 28 -8.48 0.98 5.66
N ALA A 29 -8.26 1.32 6.93
CA ALA A 29 -7.30 0.66 7.80
C ALA A 29 -7.42 -0.87 7.81
N SER A 30 -8.63 -1.42 7.72
CA SER A 30 -8.89 -2.87 7.75
C SER A 30 -8.33 -3.65 6.56
N PHE A 31 -8.13 -2.98 5.41
CA PHE A 31 -7.59 -3.58 4.19
C PHE A 31 -6.18 -3.09 3.85
N ASN A 32 -5.67 -2.11 4.61
CA ASN A 32 -4.38 -1.49 4.36
C ASN A 32 -3.22 -2.25 5.07
N PRO A 33 -2.26 -2.82 4.32
CA PRO A 33 -1.12 -3.50 4.93
C PRO A 33 -0.20 -2.65 5.77
N TYR A 34 -0.03 -1.38 5.42
CA TYR A 34 0.82 -0.48 6.19
C TYR A 34 0.26 -0.27 7.61
N TYR A 35 -1.04 0.01 7.73
CA TYR A 35 -1.68 0.23 9.02
C TYR A 35 -1.61 -1.02 9.93
N THR A 36 -1.92 -2.18 9.37
CA THR A 36 -1.89 -3.46 10.11
C THR A 36 -0.48 -3.90 10.49
N ALA A 37 0.52 -3.70 9.64
CA ALA A 37 1.88 -4.18 9.89
C ALA A 37 2.72 -3.22 10.72
N ILE A 38 2.70 -1.90 10.46
CA ILE A 38 3.66 -0.97 11.09
C ILE A 38 3.20 -0.56 12.48
N ARG A 39 1.91 -0.25 12.65
CA ARG A 39 1.35 0.12 13.96
C ARG A 39 1.41 -1.05 14.95
N ALA A 40 1.26 -2.29 14.47
CA ALA A 40 1.39 -3.49 15.29
C ALA A 40 2.84 -4.00 15.44
N SER A 41 3.74 -3.71 14.48
CA SER A 41 5.16 -4.09 14.55
C SER A 41 5.90 -3.31 15.64
N ALA A 42 5.60 -2.02 15.80
CA ALA A 42 6.21 -1.18 16.84
C ALA A 42 5.97 -1.73 18.27
N THR A 43 4.96 -2.56 18.44
CA THR A 43 4.55 -3.13 19.72
C THR A 43 4.73 -4.63 19.82
N ARG A 44 5.38 -5.31 18.85
CA ARG A 44 5.45 -6.78 18.83
C ARG A 44 6.55 -7.27 19.80
N PRO A 45 6.22 -7.89 20.94
CA PRO A 45 7.24 -8.51 21.78
C PRO A 45 7.49 -9.92 21.22
N ALA A 46 8.61 -10.11 20.54
CA ALA A 46 9.06 -11.42 20.11
C ALA A 46 10.55 -11.58 20.44
N LEU A 47 10.91 -12.76 20.93
CA LEU A 47 12.31 -13.14 21.07
C LEU A 47 12.97 -13.14 19.68
N GLY A 48 14.18 -12.59 19.59
CA GLY A 48 14.97 -12.57 18.35
C GLY A 48 14.74 -11.38 17.42
N ILE A 49 14.03 -10.33 17.84
CA ILE A 49 14.00 -9.06 17.08
C ILE A 49 15.40 -8.42 17.12
N THR A 50 15.97 -8.16 15.95
CA THR A 50 17.31 -7.57 15.82
C THR A 50 17.25 -6.03 15.74
N PRO A 51 18.33 -5.31 16.09
CA PRO A 51 18.41 -3.86 15.90
C PRO A 51 18.12 -3.41 14.46
N THR A 52 18.49 -4.21 13.46
CA THR A 52 18.21 -3.93 12.04
C THR A 52 16.71 -3.93 11.74
N VAL A 53 15.94 -4.86 12.31
CA VAL A 53 14.48 -4.92 12.15
C VAL A 53 13.81 -3.72 12.82
N ILE A 54 14.33 -3.31 13.98
CA ILE A 54 13.87 -2.11 14.69
C ILE A 54 14.12 -0.87 13.84
N ALA A 55 15.37 -0.66 13.40
CA ALA A 55 15.75 0.48 12.57
C ALA A 55 14.94 0.52 11.25
N ARG A 56 14.71 -0.62 10.59
CA ARG A 56 13.82 -0.69 9.41
C ARG A 56 12.40 -0.25 9.73
N SER A 57 11.82 -0.73 10.83
CA SER A 57 10.46 -0.36 11.23
C SER A 57 10.32 1.15 11.47
N TYR A 58 11.27 1.77 12.18
CA TYR A 58 11.24 3.21 12.43
C TYR A 58 11.48 4.04 11.17
N ARG A 59 12.37 3.62 10.27
CA ARG A 59 12.58 4.30 8.97
C ARG A 59 11.31 4.30 8.12
N VAL A 60 10.65 3.15 7.98
CA VAL A 60 9.41 3.04 7.21
C VAL A 60 8.28 3.84 7.89
N MET A 61 8.23 3.85 9.23
CA MET A 61 7.29 4.69 9.96
C MET A 61 7.50 6.18 9.67
N LEU A 62 8.73 6.67 9.81
CA LEU A 62 9.08 8.08 9.55
C LEU A 62 8.73 8.48 8.12
N ARG A 63 9.13 7.67 7.12
CA ARG A 63 8.80 7.91 5.70
C ARG A 63 7.31 8.14 5.53
N GLU A 64 6.49 7.26 6.07
CA GLU A 64 5.05 7.25 5.80
C GLU A 64 4.32 8.36 6.56
N VAL A 65 4.83 8.77 7.73
CA VAL A 65 4.37 9.98 8.43
C VAL A 65 4.69 11.24 7.61
N VAL A 66 5.91 11.38 7.11
CA VAL A 66 6.31 12.52 6.26
C VAL A 66 5.49 12.55 4.97
N PHE A 67 5.31 11.39 4.32
CA PHE A 67 4.52 11.29 3.11
C PHE A 67 3.05 11.65 3.35
N GLU A 68 2.45 11.20 4.45
CA GLU A 68 1.08 11.57 4.80
C GLU A 68 0.95 13.06 5.12
N GLN A 69 1.94 13.65 5.80
CA GLN A 69 1.96 15.08 6.06
C GLN A 69 1.95 15.89 4.76
N VAL A 70 2.87 15.59 3.83
CA VAL A 70 2.93 16.26 2.52
C VAL A 70 1.65 16.04 1.72
N ARG A 71 1.08 14.82 1.74
CA ARG A 71 -0.21 14.54 1.11
C ARG A 71 -1.31 15.44 1.66
N SER A 72 -1.45 15.51 2.98
CA SER A 72 -2.53 16.22 3.65
C SER A 72 -2.51 17.72 3.36
N VAL A 73 -1.32 18.31 3.23
CA VAL A 73 -1.13 19.74 2.99
C VAL A 73 -1.21 20.07 1.49
N SER A 74 -0.50 19.34 0.64
CA SER A 74 -0.28 19.70 -0.76
C SER A 74 -1.16 18.93 -1.75
N PHE A 75 -1.61 17.72 -1.38
CA PHE A 75 -2.38 16.82 -2.24
C PHE A 75 -3.60 16.22 -1.52
N PRO A 76 -4.46 17.03 -0.87
CA PRO A 76 -5.48 16.55 0.06
C PRO A 76 -6.54 15.63 -0.59
N LYS A 77 -6.69 15.72 -1.92
CA LYS A 77 -7.62 14.89 -2.71
C LYS A 77 -7.07 13.50 -3.04
N SER A 78 -5.76 13.27 -2.88
CA SER A 78 -5.15 11.97 -3.11
C SER A 78 -5.46 11.02 -1.94
N PRO A 79 -5.70 9.72 -2.19
CA PRO A 79 -5.93 8.74 -1.13
C PRO A 79 -4.69 8.61 -0.24
N SER A 80 -4.88 8.41 1.07
CA SER A 80 -3.77 8.20 2.00
C SER A 80 -3.15 6.82 1.83
N ARG A 81 -1.82 6.73 1.82
CA ARG A 81 -1.08 5.46 1.86
C ARG A 81 -1.38 4.61 3.10
N THR A 82 -1.86 5.25 4.17
CA THR A 82 -2.18 4.57 5.43
C THR A 82 -3.59 3.95 5.44
N THR A 83 -4.43 4.28 4.46
CA THR A 83 -5.81 3.78 4.37
C THR A 83 -6.23 3.33 2.98
N CYS A 84 -5.43 3.56 1.93
CA CYS A 84 -5.75 3.14 0.58
C CYS A 84 -5.73 1.62 0.42
N LEU A 85 -6.34 1.16 -0.68
CA LEU A 85 -6.12 -0.14 -1.26
C LEU A 85 -5.16 0.00 -2.45
N TRP A 86 -4.09 -0.80 -2.49
CA TRP A 86 -3.24 -0.89 -3.67
C TRP A 86 -3.94 -1.71 -4.74
N VAL A 87 -4.03 -1.17 -5.94
CA VAL A 87 -4.73 -1.77 -7.08
C VAL A 87 -3.87 -1.71 -8.34
N SER A 88 -4.36 -2.28 -9.42
CA SER A 88 -3.74 -2.32 -10.75
C SER A 88 -4.81 -2.13 -11.81
N ARG A 89 -4.45 -1.57 -12.98
CA ARG A 89 -5.41 -1.36 -14.08
C ARG A 89 -5.65 -2.63 -14.90
N SER A 90 -4.69 -3.54 -14.92
CA SER A 90 -4.76 -4.80 -15.63
C SER A 90 -4.38 -5.98 -14.74
N ILE A 91 -4.73 -7.18 -15.19
CA ILE A 91 -4.32 -8.42 -14.53
C ILE A 91 -2.82 -8.66 -14.67
N GLU A 92 -2.20 -8.20 -15.76
CA GLU A 92 -0.75 -8.26 -15.99
C GLU A 92 0.01 -7.41 -14.95
N ASP A 93 -0.45 -6.19 -14.71
CA ASP A 93 0.11 -5.31 -13.68
C ASP A 93 -0.07 -5.96 -12.28
N ALA A 94 -1.22 -6.59 -12.03
CA ALA A 94 -1.44 -7.30 -10.77
C ALA A 94 -0.53 -8.53 -10.61
N ARG A 95 -0.24 -9.27 -11.69
CA ARG A 95 0.71 -10.39 -11.68
C ARG A 95 2.14 -9.92 -11.39
N TYR A 96 2.56 -8.81 -11.99
CA TYR A 96 3.86 -8.18 -11.68
C TYR A 96 4.00 -7.91 -10.18
N TRP A 97 2.97 -7.37 -9.53
CA TRP A 97 2.99 -7.13 -8.10
C TRP A 97 2.91 -8.42 -7.27
N LEU A 98 2.12 -9.40 -7.70
CA LEU A 98 2.00 -10.70 -7.03
C LEU A 98 3.36 -11.40 -6.87
N GLU A 99 4.20 -11.33 -7.90
CA GLU A 99 5.55 -11.90 -7.89
C GLU A 99 6.51 -11.15 -6.94
N ARG A 100 6.36 -9.83 -6.83
CA ARG A 100 7.26 -8.96 -6.03
C ARG A 100 6.92 -8.87 -4.56
N ILE A 101 5.65 -9.09 -4.17
CA ILE A 101 5.24 -9.00 -2.76
C ILE A 101 5.98 -10.09 -1.96
N PRO A 102 6.84 -9.74 -0.98
CA PRO A 102 7.72 -10.70 -0.30
C PRO A 102 7.01 -11.48 0.82
N HIS A 103 5.68 -11.48 0.82
CA HIS A 103 4.89 -12.11 1.88
C HIS A 103 4.76 -13.61 1.67
N SER A 104 4.87 -14.35 2.77
CA SER A 104 4.50 -15.77 2.84
C SER A 104 2.98 -15.96 2.79
N GLY A 105 2.53 -17.18 2.52
CA GLY A 105 1.10 -17.50 2.41
C GLY A 105 0.60 -17.42 0.98
N GLU A 106 -0.67 -17.76 0.80
CA GLU A 106 -1.32 -17.81 -0.50
C GLU A 106 -1.59 -16.39 -0.99
N LYS A 107 -1.26 -16.14 -2.26
CA LYS A 107 -1.50 -14.87 -2.93
C LYS A 107 -2.57 -15.07 -3.99
N ARG A 108 -3.52 -14.14 -4.03
CA ARG A 108 -4.68 -14.21 -4.90
C ARG A 108 -4.89 -12.88 -5.61
N ILE A 109 -5.44 -12.94 -6.82
CA ILE A 109 -5.83 -11.73 -7.57
C ILE A 109 -7.34 -11.63 -7.60
N TYR A 110 -7.84 -10.50 -7.09
CA TYR A 110 -9.25 -10.15 -7.13
C TYR A 110 -9.48 -9.05 -8.15
N GLU A 111 -10.48 -9.27 -8.99
CA GLU A 111 -11.02 -8.23 -9.86
C GLU A 111 -12.06 -7.43 -9.08
N LEU A 112 -11.94 -6.11 -9.13
CA LEU A 112 -12.74 -5.16 -8.37
C LEU A 112 -13.37 -4.12 -9.31
N LYS A 113 -14.54 -3.62 -8.93
CA LYS A 113 -15.16 -2.44 -9.53
C LYS A 113 -15.16 -1.31 -8.53
N LEU A 114 -14.46 -0.22 -8.84
CA LEU A 114 -14.61 1.04 -8.10
C LEU A 114 -15.99 1.62 -8.39
N GLU A 115 -16.81 1.75 -7.35
CA GLU A 115 -18.15 2.32 -7.39
C GLU A 115 -18.12 3.83 -7.10
N ASP A 116 -17.38 4.23 -6.06
CA ASP A 116 -17.20 5.62 -5.65
C ASP A 116 -15.82 5.78 -5.00
N GLY A 117 -15.13 6.88 -5.30
CA GLY A 117 -13.81 7.16 -4.72
C GLY A 117 -12.81 7.81 -5.65
N VAL A 118 -11.54 7.75 -5.24
CA VAL A 118 -10.41 8.41 -5.91
C VAL A 118 -9.30 7.42 -6.18
N ILE A 119 -8.64 7.59 -7.32
CA ILE A 119 -7.43 6.84 -7.69
C ILE A 119 -6.29 7.83 -7.84
N HIS A 120 -5.13 7.44 -7.35
CA HIS A 120 -3.89 8.15 -7.58
C HIS A 120 -2.83 7.19 -8.12
N GLU A 121 -2.16 7.60 -9.18
CA GLU A 121 -1.03 6.88 -9.75
C GLU A 121 0.25 7.57 -9.27
N ALA A 122 1.14 6.77 -8.68
CA ALA A 122 2.42 7.20 -8.17
C ALA A 122 3.52 6.22 -8.64
N HIS A 123 4.77 6.55 -8.33
CA HIS A 123 5.93 5.73 -8.69
C HIS A 123 6.68 5.27 -7.44
N GLU A 124 6.86 3.96 -7.28
CA GLU A 124 7.53 3.39 -6.10
C GLU A 124 8.98 3.83 -5.96
N GLY A 125 9.63 4.28 -7.05
CA GLY A 125 11.03 4.72 -7.03
C GLY A 125 11.28 5.99 -6.21
N HIS A 126 10.24 6.71 -5.79
CA HIS A 126 10.37 7.79 -4.82
C HIS A 126 10.31 7.29 -3.36
N LEU A 127 9.95 6.03 -3.13
CA LEU A 127 9.99 5.41 -1.81
C LEU A 127 11.41 4.92 -1.54
N SER A 128 12.05 5.51 -0.54
CA SER A 128 13.36 5.07 -0.05
C SER A 128 13.20 4.11 1.13
N GLU A 129 14.11 3.13 1.23
CA GLU A 129 14.34 2.36 2.47
C GLU A 129 15.59 2.84 3.22
N GLU A 130 16.33 3.79 2.65
CA GLU A 130 17.54 4.35 3.25
C GLU A 130 17.21 5.38 4.33
N SER A 131 18.16 5.59 5.23
CA SER A 131 18.08 6.70 6.20
C SER A 131 18.34 8.01 5.47
N GLU A 132 17.33 8.87 5.44
CA GLU A 132 17.38 10.20 4.85
C GLU A 132 16.95 11.23 5.88
N ASN A 133 17.38 12.47 5.71
CA ASN A 133 16.87 13.54 6.56
C ASN A 133 15.42 13.89 6.15
N ILE A 134 14.70 14.59 7.04
CA ILE A 134 13.27 14.87 6.83
C ILE A 134 13.05 15.72 5.57
N GLN A 135 13.93 16.68 5.27
CA GLN A 135 13.80 17.54 4.10
C GLN A 135 13.93 16.75 2.78
N GLU A 136 14.84 15.77 2.72
CA GLU A 136 14.96 14.85 1.59
C GLU A 136 13.69 14.00 1.42
N LEU A 137 13.14 13.48 2.52
CA LEU A 137 11.89 12.72 2.53
C LEU A 137 10.70 13.57 2.06
N GLU A 138 10.61 14.85 2.45
CA GLU A 138 9.58 15.78 1.98
C GLU A 138 9.69 16.00 0.47
N GLY A 139 10.91 16.19 -0.06
CA GLY A 139 11.15 16.31 -1.48
C GLY A 139 10.67 15.09 -2.26
N ARG A 140 11.02 13.88 -1.79
CA ARG A 140 10.54 12.62 -2.39
C ARG A 140 9.03 12.46 -2.28
N ALA A 141 8.45 12.79 -1.13
CA ALA A 141 7.01 12.74 -0.92
C ALA A 141 6.28 13.65 -1.91
N PHE A 142 6.79 14.85 -2.15
CA PHE A 142 6.22 15.76 -3.14
C PHE A 142 6.28 15.17 -4.55
N GLN A 143 7.41 14.58 -4.96
CA GLN A 143 7.54 13.91 -6.26
C GLN A 143 6.62 12.69 -6.38
N TYR A 144 6.47 11.93 -5.30
CA TYR A 144 5.56 10.79 -5.25
C TYR A 144 4.10 11.22 -5.48
N TRP A 145 3.63 12.21 -4.72
CA TRP A 145 2.24 12.66 -4.78
C TRP A 145 1.91 13.54 -5.99
N SER A 146 2.91 14.14 -6.63
CA SER A 146 2.72 14.81 -7.92
C SER A 146 2.57 13.83 -9.09
N GLY A 147 2.83 12.53 -8.88
CA GLY A 147 2.85 11.53 -9.92
C GLY A 147 4.09 11.63 -10.82
N ALA A 148 5.16 12.28 -10.35
CA ALA A 148 6.39 12.41 -11.13
C ALA A 148 6.98 11.02 -11.42
N ARG A 149 7.44 10.83 -12.65
CA ARG A 149 8.07 9.58 -13.06
C ARG A 149 9.41 9.42 -12.34
N ALA A 150 9.61 8.28 -11.67
CA ALA A 150 10.89 7.91 -11.10
C ALA A 150 11.80 7.25 -12.15
N ALA A 151 13.12 7.32 -11.95
CA ALA A 151 14.11 6.64 -12.80
C ALA A 151 14.02 5.11 -12.69
N THR A 152 13.57 4.61 -11.53
CA THR A 152 13.45 3.19 -11.19
C THR A 152 12.08 2.89 -10.58
N GLY A 153 11.75 1.60 -10.47
CA GLY A 153 10.52 1.14 -9.83
C GLY A 153 9.28 1.12 -10.75
N GLY A 154 8.28 0.35 -10.32
CA GLY A 154 6.97 0.23 -10.95
C GLY A 154 6.01 1.37 -10.59
N ARG A 155 4.89 1.41 -11.31
CA ARG A 155 3.75 2.30 -11.03
C ARG A 155 2.88 1.70 -9.93
N GLU A 156 2.66 2.44 -8.88
CA GLU A 156 1.68 2.10 -7.84
C GLU A 156 0.36 2.82 -8.12
N LEU A 157 -0.76 2.09 -8.07
CA LEU A 157 -2.08 2.72 -8.05
C LEU A 157 -2.69 2.57 -6.66
N LEU A 158 -3.04 3.72 -6.08
CA LEU A 158 -3.65 3.84 -4.76
C LEU A 158 -5.11 4.17 -4.98
N CYS A 159 -5.99 3.42 -4.34
CA CYS A 159 -7.43 3.61 -4.43
C CYS A 159 -8.02 3.90 -3.04
N GLY A 160 -8.78 4.98 -2.93
CA GLY A 160 -9.64 5.28 -1.78
C GLY A 160 -11.10 5.22 -2.20
N GLY A 161 -11.99 4.77 -1.31
CA GLY A 161 -13.44 4.70 -1.55
C GLY A 161 -14.03 3.30 -1.48
N LYS A 162 -15.15 3.09 -2.17
CA LYS A 162 -15.96 1.87 -2.15
C LYS A 162 -15.76 1.05 -3.42
N LEU A 163 -15.38 -0.21 -3.26
CA LEU A 163 -15.20 -1.17 -4.32
C LEU A 163 -16.13 -2.39 -4.14
N THR A 164 -16.58 -2.96 -5.24
CA THR A 164 -17.28 -4.25 -5.29
C THR A 164 -16.33 -5.31 -5.80
N VAL A 165 -16.24 -6.46 -5.14
CA VAL A 165 -15.48 -7.62 -5.61
C VAL A 165 -16.27 -8.30 -6.71
N LEU A 166 -15.69 -8.41 -7.91
CA LEU A 166 -16.34 -9.04 -9.05
C LEU A 166 -16.05 -10.54 -9.07
N LYS A 167 -14.77 -10.93 -9.14
CA LYS A 167 -14.36 -12.33 -9.17
C LYS A 167 -12.91 -12.55 -8.77
N ARG A 168 -12.57 -13.81 -8.46
CA ARG A 168 -11.20 -14.27 -8.19
C ARG A 168 -10.59 -14.91 -9.46
N HIS A 169 -9.34 -14.56 -9.78
CA HIS A 169 -8.62 -15.10 -10.95
C HIS A 169 -7.60 -16.20 -10.63
N VAL A 170 -7.00 -16.14 -9.44
CA VAL A 170 -6.02 -17.11 -8.91
C VAL A 170 -6.07 -17.03 -7.40
#